data_AF-A0AAV8Y0Q9-F1
#
_entry.id   AF-A0AAV8Y0Q9-F1
#
_cell.length_a   1.000
_cell.length_b   1.000
_cell.length_c   1.000
_cell.angle_alpha   90.00
_cell.angle_beta   90.00
_cell.angle_gamma   90.00
#
_symmetry.space_group_name_H-M   'P 1'
#
loop_
_entity.id
_entity.type
_entity.pdbx_description
1 polymer ?
#
loop_
_entity_poly.entity_id
_entity_poly.type
_entity_poly.pdbx_seq_one_letter_code
_entity_poly.pdbx_strand_id
1 'polypeptide(L)'
;MHKITILQMIGYGDRTRTQAEVVRLFQDTYPELPPISQVSGKWTCTAAKKNPPNKFSDDQKLDVMLMLEENPHTSSRQTASALNVSHSSILRD
;
A
#
# COMPACT_ATOMS: atom_id res chain seq x y z
N MET A 1 21.90 0.26 11.33
CA MET A 1 21.89 1.18 10.18
C MET A 1 22.35 0.45 8.89
N HIS A 2 21.71 -0.66 8.47
CA HIS A 2 22.18 -1.47 7.31
C HIS A 2 21.09 -1.80 6.30
N LYS A 3 19.96 -1.11 6.39
CA LYS A 3 18.76 -1.34 5.57
C LYS A 3 19.04 -1.16 4.08
N ILE A 4 19.74 -0.10 3.72
CA ILE A 4 20.09 0.21 2.33
C ILE A 4 21.03 -0.88 1.79
N THR A 5 22.09 -1.24 2.52
CA THR A 5 23.05 -2.28 2.13
C THR A 5 22.39 -3.63 1.85
N ILE A 6 21.45 -4.04 2.72
CA ILE A 6 20.68 -5.28 2.53
C ILE A 6 19.81 -5.20 1.26
N LEU A 7 19.18 -4.06 0.99
CA LEU A 7 18.46 -3.79 -0.26
C LEU A 7 19.39 -3.91 -1.48
N GLN A 8 20.61 -3.38 -1.42
CA GLN A 8 21.59 -3.53 -2.52
C GLN A 8 21.90 -5.01 -2.78
N MET A 9 22.13 -5.78 -1.71
CA MET A 9 22.42 -7.22 -1.81
C MET A 9 21.24 -8.02 -2.39
N ILE A 10 20.01 -7.62 -2.08
CA ILE A 10 18.77 -8.20 -2.63
C ILE A 10 18.53 -7.79 -4.10
N GLY A 11 19.19 -6.74 -4.59
CA GLY A 11 18.99 -6.19 -5.93
C GLY A 11 17.86 -5.15 -6.00
N TYR A 12 17.74 -4.27 -4.99
CA TYR A 12 16.83 -3.11 -4.95
C TYR A 12 15.34 -3.39 -5.23
N GLY A 13 14.88 -4.63 -5.08
CA GLY A 13 13.48 -5.00 -5.32
C GLY A 13 13.27 -6.12 -6.32
N ASP A 14 14.26 -6.40 -7.17
CA ASP A 14 14.20 -7.48 -8.17
C ASP A 14 14.34 -8.87 -7.54
N ARG A 15 14.72 -8.94 -6.26
CA ARG A 15 14.90 -10.18 -5.48
C ARG A 15 15.77 -11.20 -6.21
N THR A 16 16.86 -10.71 -6.80
CA THR A 16 17.79 -11.54 -7.57
C THR A 16 18.51 -12.58 -6.71
N ARG A 17 18.49 -12.42 -5.38
CA ARG A 17 19.07 -13.35 -4.40
C ARG A 17 18.04 -13.77 -3.36
N THR A 18 18.12 -15.03 -2.97
CA THR A 18 17.32 -15.58 -1.89
C THR A 18 17.73 -14.99 -0.54
N GLN A 19 16.85 -15.05 0.46
CA GLN A 19 17.16 -14.54 1.79
C GLN A 19 18.38 -15.23 2.41
N ALA A 20 18.54 -16.54 2.20
CA ALA A 20 19.69 -17.29 2.72
C ALA A 20 21.02 -16.80 2.13
N GLU A 21 21.04 -16.50 0.82
CA GLU A 21 22.22 -15.95 0.16
C GLU A 21 22.56 -14.55 0.65
N VAL A 22 21.56 -13.71 0.89
CA VAL A 22 21.75 -12.35 1.42
C VAL A 22 22.27 -12.39 2.85
N VAL A 23 21.77 -13.31 3.68
CA VAL A 23 22.27 -13.50 5.05
C VAL A 23 23.74 -13.89 5.04
N ARG A 24 24.09 -14.87 4.21
CA ARG A 24 25.49 -15.31 4.04
C ARG A 24 26.38 -14.17 3.53
N LEU A 25 25.96 -13.48 2.47
CA LEU A 25 26.73 -12.39 1.88
C LEU A 25 26.92 -11.22 2.86
N PHE A 26 25.89 -10.89 3.64
CA PHE A 26 25.98 -9.85 4.66
C PHE A 26 26.94 -10.24 5.77
N GLN A 27 26.92 -11.50 6.21
CA GLN A 27 27.79 -12.00 7.26
C GLN A 27 29.25 -12.12 6.81
N ASP A 28 29.49 -12.48 5.54
CA ASP A 28 30.82 -12.47 4.92
C ASP A 28 31.37 -11.03 4.79
N THR A 29 30.50 -10.04 4.51
CA THR A 29 30.90 -8.63 4.34
C THR A 29 31.08 -7.91 5.69
N TYR A 30 30.32 -8.29 6.71
CA TYR A 30 30.31 -7.65 8.02
C TYR A 30 30.38 -8.71 9.14
N PRO A 31 31.54 -9.35 9.35
CA PRO A 31 31.70 -10.44 10.32
C PRO A 31 31.53 -9.99 11.77
N GLU A 32 31.78 -8.71 12.05
CA GLU A 32 31.64 -8.09 13.38
C GLU A 32 30.18 -7.81 13.77
N LEU A 33 29.23 -7.95 12.83
CA LEU A 33 27.83 -7.64 13.06
C LEU A 33 27.02 -8.89 13.38
N PRO A 34 25.98 -8.77 14.23
CA PRO A 34 25.10 -9.89 14.52
C PRO A 34 24.38 -10.37 13.25
N PRO A 35 24.16 -11.69 13.10
CA PRO A 35 23.50 -12.25 11.93
C PRO A 35 22.10 -11.66 11.73
N ILE A 36 21.79 -11.28 10.50
CA ILE A 36 20.45 -10.83 10.11
C ILE A 36 19.50 -12.03 10.10
N SER A 37 18.75 -12.23 11.19
CA SER A 37 17.92 -13.43 11.38
C SER A 37 16.73 -13.50 10.42
N GLN A 38 16.12 -12.38 10.02
CA GLN A 38 14.98 -12.39 9.10
C GLN A 38 14.85 -11.07 8.31
N VAL A 39 15.15 -11.13 7.00
CA VAL A 39 14.72 -10.09 6.03
C VAL A 39 13.35 -10.48 5.44
N SER A 40 12.47 -11.07 6.23
CA SER A 40 11.10 -11.44 5.83
C SER A 40 10.10 -10.29 6.03
N GLY A 41 10.52 -9.20 6.70
CA GLY A 41 9.71 -8.02 6.90
C GLY A 41 9.62 -7.14 5.66
N LYS A 42 8.75 -7.50 4.71
CA LYS A 42 8.13 -6.57 3.73
C LYS A 42 9.10 -5.58 3.05
N TRP A 43 10.18 -6.07 2.45
CA TRP A 43 10.91 -5.32 1.41
C TRP A 43 10.33 -5.57 0.03
N THR A 44 9.03 -5.89 -0.05
CA THR A 44 8.28 -5.73 -1.29
C THR A 44 8.23 -4.24 -1.57
N CYS A 45 8.85 -3.81 -2.68
CA CYS A 45 8.59 -2.51 -3.30
C CYS A 45 7.12 -2.18 -3.12
N THR A 46 6.84 -1.12 -2.35
CA THR A 46 5.54 -0.48 -2.18
C THR A 46 4.41 -1.17 -2.93
N ALA A 47 3.91 -2.28 -2.39
CA ALA A 47 2.55 -2.66 -2.71
C ALA A 47 1.75 -1.48 -2.17
N ALA A 48 1.25 -0.62 -3.07
CA ALA A 48 0.30 0.42 -2.72
C ALA A 48 -0.63 -0.20 -1.68
N LYS A 49 -0.71 0.40 -0.48
CA LYS A 49 -1.63 -0.09 0.55
C LYS A 49 -2.96 -0.27 -0.17
N LYS A 50 -3.35 -1.52 -0.45
CA LYS A 50 -4.62 -1.80 -1.09
C LYS A 50 -5.63 -1.27 -0.10
N ASN A 51 -6.21 -0.12 -0.40
CA ASN A 51 -7.29 0.40 0.42
C ASN A 51 -8.35 -0.71 0.47
N PRO A 52 -8.93 -0.97 1.64
CA PRO A 52 -9.99 -1.96 1.73
C PRO A 52 -11.05 -1.60 0.69
N PRO A 53 -11.60 -2.60 -0.03
CA PRO A 53 -12.58 -2.34 -1.06
C PRO A 53 -13.74 -1.52 -0.48
N ASN A 54 -14.15 -0.48 -1.20
CA ASN A 54 -15.30 0.33 -0.82
C ASN A 54 -16.52 -0.61 -0.77
N LYS A 55 -17.30 -0.58 0.31
CA LYS A 55 -18.45 -1.50 0.52
C LYS A 55 -19.71 -1.06 -0.24
N PHE A 56 -19.53 -0.35 -1.32
CA PHE A 56 -20.55 0.41 -2.00
C PHE A 56 -20.90 -0.28 -3.31
N SER A 57 -22.18 -0.35 -3.66
CA SER A 57 -22.58 -0.98 -4.92
C SER A 57 -22.24 -0.08 -6.11
N ASP A 58 -22.02 -0.69 -7.28
CA ASP A 58 -21.69 0.04 -8.50
C ASP A 58 -22.81 1.02 -8.90
N ASP A 59 -24.07 0.66 -8.64
CA ASP A 59 -25.24 1.53 -8.92
C ASP A 59 -25.19 2.82 -8.09
N GLN A 60 -24.92 2.70 -6.79
CA GLN A 60 -24.85 3.87 -5.94
C GLN A 60 -23.65 4.76 -6.32
N LYS A 61 -22.58 4.19 -6.89
CA LYS A 61 -21.42 4.93 -7.40
C LYS A 61 -21.76 5.76 -8.62
N LEU A 62 -22.55 5.20 -9.51
CA LEU A 62 -23.09 5.95 -10.63
C LEU A 62 -23.94 7.12 -10.14
N ASP A 63 -24.79 6.89 -9.13
CA ASP A 63 -25.64 7.95 -8.56
C ASP A 63 -24.84 9.08 -7.90
N VAL A 64 -23.75 8.77 -7.17
CA VAL A 64 -22.84 9.78 -6.60
C VAL A 64 -22.20 10.62 -7.72
N MET A 65 -21.71 9.97 -8.78
CA MET A 65 -21.07 10.65 -9.90
C MET A 65 -22.06 11.56 -10.63
N LEU A 66 -23.28 11.08 -10.87
CA LEU A 66 -24.35 11.86 -11.50
C LEU A 66 -24.72 13.09 -10.65
N MET A 67 -24.87 12.92 -9.34
CA MET A 67 -25.23 14.02 -8.44
C MET A 67 -24.13 15.11 -8.37
N LEU A 68 -22.86 14.72 -8.47
CA LEU A 68 -21.74 15.66 -8.55
C LEU A 68 -21.67 16.39 -9.90
N GLU A 69 -22.02 15.72 -10.99
CA GLU A 69 -22.09 16.31 -12.33
C GLU A 69 -23.25 17.30 -12.45
N GLU A 70 -24.44 16.91 -11.99
CA GLU A 70 -25.63 17.76 -12.02
C GLU A 70 -25.52 18.97 -11.06
N ASN A 71 -24.87 18.79 -9.90
CA ASN A 71 -24.78 19.82 -8.88
C ASN A 71 -23.39 19.86 -8.21
N PRO A 72 -22.38 20.53 -8.83
CA PRO A 72 -21.00 20.52 -8.36
C PRO A 72 -20.78 21.23 -7.01
N HIS A 73 -21.77 22.01 -6.55
CA HIS A 73 -21.73 22.70 -5.25
C HIS A 73 -22.31 21.87 -4.11
N THR A 74 -22.81 20.66 -4.38
CA THR A 74 -23.31 19.78 -3.34
C THR A 74 -22.17 19.28 -2.47
N SER A 75 -22.36 19.35 -1.15
CA SER A 75 -21.37 18.81 -0.23
C SER A 75 -21.39 17.28 -0.29
N SER A 76 -20.21 16.64 -0.19
CA SER A 76 -20.11 15.19 -0.03
C SER A 76 -20.94 14.64 1.14
N ARG A 77 -21.20 15.45 2.19
CA ARG A 77 -22.11 15.07 3.28
C ARG A 77 -23.58 15.04 2.86
N GLN A 78 -24.00 15.95 1.99
CA GLN A 78 -25.37 16.00 1.47
C GLN A 78 -25.63 14.84 0.53
N THR A 79 -24.70 14.56 -0.38
CA THR A 79 -24.73 13.39 -1.27
C THR A 79 -24.76 12.07 -0.47
N ALA A 80 -23.93 11.97 0.58
CA ALA A 80 -23.93 10.82 1.48
C ALA A 80 -25.28 10.61 2.16
N SER A 81 -25.91 11.70 2.62
CA SER A 81 -27.23 11.63 3.26
C SER A 81 -28.34 11.26 2.26
N ALA A 82 -28.27 11.76 1.02
CA ALA A 82 -29.28 11.48 -0.01
C ALA A 82 -29.28 10.01 -0.44
N LEU A 83 -28.08 9.42 -0.56
CA LEU A 83 -27.90 8.02 -1.00
C LEU A 83 -27.80 7.03 0.18
N ASN A 84 -28.01 7.52 1.41
CA ASN A 84 -27.92 6.75 2.66
C ASN A 84 -26.61 5.96 2.79
N VAL A 85 -25.48 6.61 2.47
CA VAL A 85 -24.15 6.00 2.47
C VAL A 85 -23.20 6.72 3.41
N SER A 86 -22.13 6.03 3.81
CA SER A 86 -21.14 6.65 4.69
C SER A 86 -20.45 7.81 3.98
N HIS A 87 -20.35 8.96 4.64
CA HIS A 87 -19.56 10.09 4.15
C HIS A 87 -18.11 9.71 3.83
N SER A 88 -17.55 8.79 4.62
CA SER A 88 -16.19 8.28 4.40
C SER A 88 -16.05 7.40 3.16
N SER A 89 -17.14 6.85 2.64
CA SER A 89 -17.14 6.03 1.42
C SER A 89 -17.09 6.88 0.15
N ILE A 90 -17.68 8.09 0.18
CA ILE A 90 -17.61 9.04 -0.94
C ILE A 90 -16.21 9.63 -1.08
N LEU A 91 -15.53 9.91 0.04
CA LEU A 91 -14.18 10.50 0.03
C LEU A 91 -13.05 9.51 -0.34
N ARG A 92 -13.35 8.22 -0.38
CA ARG A 92 -12.38 7.16 -0.65
C ARG A 92 -12.42 6.66 -2.10
N ASP A 93 -13.41 7.12 -2.86
CA ASP A 93 -13.55 6.89 -4.29
C ASP A 93 -12.68 7.89 -5.07
#